data_AF-A0A1B6KKS5-F1
#
_entry.id   AF-A0A1B6KKS5-F1
#
_cell.length_a   1.000
_cell.length_b   1.000
_cell.length_c   1.000
_cell.angle_alpha   90.00
_cell.angle_beta   90.00
_cell.angle_gamma   90.00
#
_symmetry.space_group_name_H-M   'P 1'
#
loop_
_entity.id
_entity.type
_entity.pdbx_description
1 polymer ?
#
loop_
_entity_poly.entity_id
_entity_poly.type
_entity_poly.pdbx_seq_one_letter_code
_entity_poly.pdbx_strand_id
1 'polypeptide(L)'
;AYLAPLTFSFRQSLIIDWCEACTNLEIPSSDKFKFISVLGLGINIQNWNINGLPKDEFSIENAVILENTDRSPLLVDPQGHANRWIKAKERCNNLRVVRPSDQDYMKTVETSLNAGNPVLLENVEEDLKAIILNPFFAIR
;
A
#
# COMPACT_ATOMS: atom_id res chain seq x y z
N ALA A 1 1.63 6.96 -9.28
CA ALA A 1 2.21 7.40 -7.99
C ALA A 1 2.18 8.93 -7.90
N TYR A 2 1.22 9.50 -7.15
CA TYR A 2 1.19 10.89 -6.65
C TYR A 2 0.24 11.02 -5.44
N LEU A 3 -0.76 10.15 -5.36
CA LEU A 3 -1.81 10.21 -4.34
C LEU A 3 -1.54 9.36 -3.09
N ALA A 4 -0.63 8.39 -3.16
CA ALA A 4 -0.30 7.49 -2.05
C ALA A 4 0.09 8.20 -0.73
N PRO A 5 0.88 9.29 -0.72
CA PRO A 5 1.23 9.98 0.52
C PRO A 5 0.16 10.98 1.00
N LEU A 6 -0.94 11.15 0.24
CA LEU A 6 -1.94 12.18 0.51
C LEU A 6 -3.08 11.63 1.38
N THR A 7 -3.62 12.51 2.22
CA THR A 7 -4.79 12.18 3.04
C THR A 7 -5.99 11.86 2.14
N PHE A 8 -6.91 11.04 2.66
CA PHE A 8 -8.10 10.65 1.92
C PHE A 8 -8.91 11.86 1.42
N SER A 9 -9.16 12.84 2.30
CA SER A 9 -9.92 14.05 1.94
C SER A 9 -9.23 14.86 0.83
N PHE A 10 -7.90 14.97 0.89
CA PHE A 10 -7.15 15.70 -0.13
C PHE A 10 -7.13 14.95 -1.47
N ARG A 11 -7.04 13.62 -1.45
CA ARG A 11 -7.20 12.80 -2.67
C ARG A 11 -8.56 13.02 -3.32
N GLN A 12 -9.64 13.03 -2.53
CA GLN A 12 -10.98 13.28 -3.05
C GLN A 12 -11.09 14.68 -3.70
N SER A 13 -10.52 15.71 -3.06
CA SER A 13 -10.46 17.06 -3.64
C SER A 13 -9.71 17.08 -4.97
N LEU A 14 -8.52 16.47 -5.03
CA LEU A 14 -7.72 16.42 -6.26
C LEU A 14 -8.42 15.68 -7.40
N ILE A 15 -9.15 14.60 -7.09
CA ILE A 15 -9.93 13.87 -8.11
C ILE A 15 -10.99 14.79 -8.72
N ILE A 16 -11.67 15.60 -7.89
CA ILE A 16 -12.65 16.57 -8.36
C ILE A 16 -11.98 17.61 -9.25
N ASP A 17 -10.88 18.21 -8.79
CA ASP A 17 -10.11 19.20 -9.55
C ASP A 17 -9.65 18.64 -10.90
N TRP A 18 -9.21 17.38 -10.94
CA TRP A 18 -8.79 16.71 -12.17
C TRP A 18 -9.96 16.41 -13.11
N CYS A 19 -11.11 16.01 -12.59
CA CYS A 19 -12.31 15.79 -13.41
C CYS A 19 -12.80 17.12 -14.02
N GLU A 20 -12.78 18.21 -13.25
CA GLU A 20 -13.11 19.54 -13.74
C GLU A 20 -12.13 20.00 -14.82
N ALA A 21 -10.82 19.80 -14.61
CA ALA A 21 -9.80 20.11 -15.59
C ALA A 21 -9.98 19.33 -16.90
N CYS A 22 -10.28 18.02 -16.82
CA CYS A 22 -10.56 17.20 -18.01
C CYS A 22 -11.77 17.72 -18.78
N THR A 23 -12.84 18.08 -18.05
CA THR A 23 -14.07 18.64 -18.63
C THR A 23 -13.79 19.96 -19.34
N ASN A 24 -13.05 20.86 -18.70
CA ASN A 24 -12.70 22.18 -19.26
C ASN A 24 -11.78 22.08 -20.50
N LEU A 25 -10.99 21.01 -20.60
CA LEU A 25 -10.12 20.73 -21.75
C LEU A 25 -10.78 19.86 -22.82
N GLU A 26 -12.09 19.59 -22.70
CA GLU A 26 -12.85 18.72 -23.61
C GLU A 26 -12.24 17.30 -23.77
N ILE A 27 -11.55 16.81 -22.72
CA ILE A 27 -10.99 15.47 -22.69
C ILE A 27 -12.11 14.49 -22.29
N PRO A 28 -12.38 13.44 -23.09
CA PRO A 28 -13.39 12.44 -22.72
C PRO A 28 -13.02 11.73 -21.42
N SER A 29 -13.86 11.90 -20.39
CA SER A 29 -13.74 11.23 -19.10
C SER A 29 -15.11 10.83 -18.56
N SER A 30 -15.15 9.86 -17.65
CA SER A 30 -16.38 9.50 -16.94
C SER A 30 -16.84 10.63 -16.01
N ASP A 31 -18.15 10.89 -15.93
CA ASP A 31 -18.74 11.92 -15.06
C ASP A 31 -18.40 11.74 -13.57
N LYS A 32 -18.15 10.49 -13.15
CA LYS A 32 -17.75 10.14 -11.79
C LYS A 32 -16.54 9.22 -11.85
N PHE A 33 -15.44 9.69 -11.29
CA PHE A 33 -14.23 8.89 -11.11
C PHE A 33 -14.12 8.39 -9.67
N LYS A 34 -13.88 7.08 -9.50
CA LYS A 34 -13.48 6.47 -8.23
C LYS A 34 -12.31 5.52 -8.45
N PHE A 35 -11.30 5.58 -7.60
CA PHE A 35 -10.14 4.68 -7.67
C PHE A 35 -10.55 3.20 -7.63
N ILE A 36 -11.44 2.88 -6.70
CA ILE A 36 -11.92 1.51 -6.48
C ILE A 36 -12.68 0.98 -7.71
N SER A 37 -13.42 1.82 -8.43
CA SER A 37 -14.16 1.35 -9.62
C SER A 37 -13.28 1.11 -10.83
N VAL A 38 -12.12 1.77 -10.90
CA VAL A 38 -11.22 1.68 -12.06
C VAL A 38 -10.13 0.63 -11.84
N LEU A 39 -9.52 0.59 -10.65
CA LEU A 39 -8.39 -0.28 -10.33
C LEU A 39 -8.75 -1.42 -9.37
N GLY A 40 -9.91 -1.35 -8.70
CA GLY A 40 -10.36 -2.35 -7.75
C GLY A 40 -11.12 -3.48 -8.44
N LEU A 41 -10.54 -4.68 -8.41
CA LEU A 41 -11.26 -5.90 -8.81
C LEU A 41 -12.09 -6.41 -7.63
N GLY A 42 -13.39 -6.63 -7.83
CA GLY A 42 -14.30 -7.06 -6.77
C GLY A 42 -13.84 -8.34 -6.04
N ILE A 43 -13.24 -9.28 -6.77
CA ILE A 43 -12.67 -10.51 -6.20
C ILE A 43 -11.49 -10.22 -5.26
N ASN A 44 -10.63 -9.27 -5.61
CA ASN A 44 -9.49 -8.89 -4.77
C ASN A 44 -9.97 -8.20 -3.50
N ILE A 45 -10.94 -7.30 -3.62
CA ILE A 45 -11.56 -6.62 -2.47
C ILE A 45 -12.19 -7.64 -1.50
N GLN A 46 -12.90 -8.64 -2.02
CA GLN A 46 -13.45 -9.72 -1.19
C GLN A 46 -12.34 -10.49 -0.47
N ASN A 47 -11.27 -10.85 -1.18
CA ASN A 47 -10.12 -11.54 -0.58
C ASN A 47 -9.43 -10.69 0.50
N TRP A 48 -9.28 -9.38 0.29
CA TRP A 48 -8.70 -8.50 1.31
C TRP A 48 -9.56 -8.45 2.57
N ASN A 49 -10.89 -8.38 2.40
CA ASN A 49 -11.83 -8.39 3.52
C ASN A 49 -11.79 -9.71 4.30
N ILE A 50 -11.66 -10.85 3.60
CA ILE A 50 -11.49 -12.17 4.24
C ILE A 50 -10.19 -12.21 5.04
N ASN A 51 -9.13 -11.57 4.53
CA ASN A 51 -7.84 -11.43 5.21
C ASN A 51 -7.81 -10.32 6.28
N GLY A 52 -8.97 -9.76 6.66
CA GLY A 52 -9.10 -8.83 7.77
C GLY A 52 -8.88 -7.36 7.42
N LEU A 53 -8.84 -6.98 6.15
CA LEU A 53 -8.92 -5.57 5.76
C LEU A 53 -10.32 -5.02 6.12
N PRO A 54 -10.42 -3.85 6.76
CA PRO A 54 -11.69 -3.18 6.97
C PRO A 54 -12.41 -2.86 5.65
N LYS A 55 -13.76 -2.90 5.68
CA LYS A 55 -14.63 -2.70 4.50
C LYS A 55 -14.90 -1.23 4.16
N ASP A 56 -14.30 -0.28 4.87
CA ASP A 56 -14.49 1.13 4.59
C ASP A 56 -13.74 1.56 3.32
N GLU A 57 -14.24 2.62 2.68
CA GLU A 57 -13.70 3.13 1.41
C GLU A 57 -12.23 3.55 1.55
N PHE A 58 -11.83 4.09 2.70
CA PHE A 58 -10.45 4.49 2.95
C PHE A 58 -9.48 3.29 2.97
N SER A 59 -9.81 2.24 3.71
CA SER A 59 -8.99 1.02 3.80
C SER A 59 -8.89 0.31 2.45
N ILE A 60 -10.00 0.20 1.72
CA ILE A 60 -10.03 -0.42 0.38
C ILE A 60 -9.22 0.43 -0.61
N GLU A 61 -9.34 1.75 -0.59
CA GLU A 61 -8.57 2.63 -1.49
C GLU A 61 -7.06 2.51 -1.22
N ASN A 62 -6.64 2.44 0.04
CA ASN A 62 -5.23 2.22 0.38
C ASN A 62 -4.72 0.85 -0.10
N ALA A 63 -5.54 -0.20 0.00
CA ALA A 63 -5.19 -1.52 -0.53
C ALA A 63 -5.10 -1.52 -2.06
N VAL A 64 -5.99 -0.83 -2.76
CA VAL A 64 -5.92 -0.65 -4.22
C VAL A 64 -4.63 0.08 -4.61
N ILE A 65 -4.25 1.13 -3.89
CA ILE A 65 -2.99 1.86 -4.13
C ILE A 65 -1.78 0.95 -3.87
N LEU A 66 -1.82 0.15 -2.80
CA LEU A 66 -0.77 -0.80 -2.44
C LEU A 66 -0.52 -1.84 -3.55
N GLU A 67 -1.58 -2.33 -4.17
CA GLU A 67 -1.49 -3.37 -5.20
C GLU A 67 -1.14 -2.82 -6.59
N ASN A 68 -1.31 -1.52 -6.80
CA ASN A 68 -1.03 -0.84 -8.07
C ASN A 68 0.19 0.10 -7.98
N THR A 69 1.06 -0.06 -6.97
CA THR A 69 2.32 0.69 -6.87
C THR A 69 3.51 -0.20 -7.19
N ASP A 70 4.36 0.26 -8.11
CA ASP A 70 5.65 -0.40 -8.41
C ASP A 70 6.69 -0.16 -7.31
N ARG A 71 6.44 0.83 -6.43
CA ARG A 71 7.35 1.19 -5.33
C ARG A 71 6.96 0.48 -4.05
N SER A 72 7.99 0.11 -3.29
CA SER A 72 7.93 -0.33 -1.90
C SER A 72 7.25 0.74 -1.03
N PRO A 73 6.02 0.51 -0.55
CA PRO A 73 5.26 1.54 0.15
C PRO A 73 5.53 1.50 1.66
N LEU A 74 5.52 2.70 2.24
CA LEU A 74 5.51 2.90 3.68
C LEU A 74 4.06 3.05 4.15
N LEU A 75 3.64 2.19 5.06
CA LEU A 75 2.31 2.22 5.65
C LEU A 75 2.40 2.85 7.03
N VAL A 76 1.57 3.85 7.30
CA VAL A 76 1.43 4.47 8.63
C VAL A 76 0.18 3.88 9.27
N ASP A 77 0.36 2.99 10.24
CA ASP A 77 -0.73 2.18 10.78
C ASP A 77 -0.73 2.13 12.32
N PRO A 78 -1.20 3.20 12.99
CA PRO A 78 -1.20 3.27 14.45
C PRO A 78 -2.12 2.21 15.10
N GLN A 79 -3.03 1.60 14.34
CA GLN A 79 -3.99 0.61 14.83
C GLN A 79 -3.59 -0.84 14.49
N GLY A 80 -2.51 -1.04 13.72
CA GLY A 80 -2.05 -2.38 13.32
C GLY A 80 -3.04 -3.13 12.41
N HIS A 81 -3.93 -2.45 11.70
CA HIS A 81 -4.86 -3.07 10.75
C HIS A 81 -4.15 -3.53 9.47
N ALA A 82 -3.38 -2.65 8.83
CA ALA A 82 -2.60 -2.97 7.65
C ALA A 82 -1.55 -4.04 7.93
N ASN A 83 -0.92 -3.99 9.12
CA ASN A 83 0.03 -4.99 9.56
C ASN A 83 -0.57 -6.40 9.61
N ARG A 84 -1.70 -6.56 10.30
CA ARG A 84 -2.41 -7.83 10.40
C ARG A 84 -2.88 -8.33 9.04
N TRP A 85 -3.40 -7.42 8.22
CA TRP A 85 -3.87 -7.73 6.88
C TRP A 85 -2.76 -8.26 5.97
N ILE A 86 -1.58 -7.61 5.94
CA ILE A 86 -0.44 -8.05 5.10
C ILE A 86 0.07 -9.42 5.55
N LYS A 87 0.19 -9.64 6.87
CA LYS A 87 0.58 -10.95 7.42
C LYS A 87 -0.42 -12.06 7.05
N ALA A 88 -1.71 -11.75 7.05
CA ALA A 88 -2.75 -12.70 6.63
C ALA A 88 -2.69 -12.96 5.12
N LYS A 89 -2.56 -11.91 4.31
CA LYS A 89 -2.49 -11.97 2.85
C LYS A 89 -1.29 -12.79 2.36
N GLU A 90 -0.12 -12.58 2.94
CA GLU A 90 1.14 -13.20 2.52
C GLU A 90 1.48 -14.48 3.30
N ARG A 91 0.51 -15.04 4.05
CA ARG A 91 0.71 -16.22 4.91
C ARG A 91 1.22 -17.44 4.15
N CYS A 92 0.79 -17.63 2.90
CA CYS A 92 1.21 -18.74 2.05
C CYS A 92 2.51 -18.46 1.28
N ASN A 93 3.02 -17.23 1.33
CA ASN A 93 4.17 -16.78 0.54
C ASN A 93 5.46 -16.69 1.36
N ASN A 94 5.50 -17.32 2.54
CA ASN A 94 6.67 -17.31 3.45
C ASN A 94 7.14 -15.90 3.84
N LEU A 95 6.19 -14.99 4.10
CA LEU A 95 6.47 -13.62 4.56
C LEU A 95 7.48 -13.61 5.72
N ARG A 96 8.55 -12.84 5.57
CA ARG A 96 9.54 -12.60 6.62
C ARG A 96 9.26 -11.27 7.29
N VAL A 97 8.96 -11.32 8.60
CA VAL A 97 8.75 -10.14 9.43
C VAL A 97 10.07 -9.81 10.13
N VAL A 98 10.53 -8.58 9.99
CA VAL A 98 11.84 -8.11 10.50
C VAL A 98 11.66 -6.74 11.14
N ARG A 99 12.43 -6.41 12.17
CA ARG A 99 12.49 -5.08 12.77
C ARG A 99 13.89 -4.49 12.63
N PRO A 100 14.05 -3.16 12.44
CA PRO A 100 15.37 -2.52 12.43
C PRO A 100 16.18 -2.73 13.72
N SER A 101 15.49 -3.00 14.84
CA SER A 101 16.10 -3.34 16.13
C SER A 101 16.71 -4.74 16.19
N ASP A 102 16.37 -5.62 15.24
CA ASP A 102 16.85 -7.00 15.26
C ASP A 102 18.34 -7.05 14.86
N GLN A 103 19.11 -7.88 15.55
CA GLN A 103 20.50 -8.15 15.18
C GLN A 103 20.52 -8.76 13.76
N ASP A 104 21.40 -8.25 12.90
CA ASP A 104 21.54 -8.70 11.51
C ASP A 104 20.27 -8.55 10.64
N TYR A 105 19.40 -7.57 10.92
CA TYR A 105 18.16 -7.36 10.15
C TYR A 105 18.42 -7.22 8.64
N MET A 106 19.47 -6.49 8.25
CA MET A 106 19.88 -6.31 6.85
C MET A 106 20.26 -7.62 6.16
N LYS A 107 20.90 -8.55 6.88
CA LYS A 107 21.27 -9.86 6.36
C LYS A 107 20.04 -10.73 6.15
N THR A 108 19.08 -10.68 7.07
CA THR A 108 17.79 -11.38 6.94
C THR A 108 17.00 -10.88 5.75
N VAL A 109 16.97 -9.55 5.58
CA VAL A 109 16.43 -8.86 4.41
C VAL A 109 17.07 -9.39 3.12
N GLU A 110 18.39 -9.29 2.98
CA GLU A 110 19.12 -9.71 1.78
C GLU A 110 18.89 -11.19 1.44
N THR A 111 18.90 -12.05 2.46
CA THR A 111 18.64 -13.49 2.29
C THR A 111 17.23 -13.75 1.77
N SER A 112 16.24 -13.00 2.28
CA SER A 112 14.84 -13.14 1.87
C SER A 112 14.63 -12.67 0.44
N LEU A 113 15.30 -11.58 0.04
CA LEU A 113 15.30 -11.09 -1.34
C LEU A 113 15.86 -12.11 -2.32
N ASN A 114 17.03 -12.68 -2.01
CA ASN A 114 17.67 -13.69 -2.85
C ASN A 114 16.81 -14.96 -2.98
N ALA A 115 16.01 -15.28 -1.97
CA ALA A 115 15.08 -16.40 -1.97
C ALA A 115 13.71 -16.08 -2.63
N GLY A 116 13.46 -14.83 -3.01
CA GLY A 116 12.16 -14.39 -3.55
C GLY A 116 11.03 -14.35 -2.51
N ASN A 117 11.35 -14.33 -1.22
CA ASN A 117 10.36 -14.27 -0.14
C ASN A 117 9.97 -12.81 0.16
N PRO A 118 8.67 -12.49 0.32
CA PRO A 118 8.23 -11.16 0.73
C PRO A 118 8.79 -10.80 2.12
N VAL A 119 9.11 -9.51 2.31
CA VAL A 119 9.62 -8.98 3.57
C VAL A 119 8.72 -7.86 4.08
N LEU A 120 8.34 -7.95 5.35
CA LEU A 120 7.65 -6.92 6.12
C LEU A 120 8.59 -6.34 7.17
N LEU A 121 8.95 -5.07 7.01
CA LEU A 121 9.76 -4.33 7.98
C LEU A 121 8.83 -3.55 8.92
N GLU A 122 8.87 -3.85 10.22
CA GLU A 122 8.00 -3.22 11.23
C GLU A 122 8.75 -2.18 12.07
N ASN A 123 7.99 -1.24 12.64
CA ASN A 123 8.50 -0.21 13.55
C ASN A 123 9.62 0.61 12.92
N VAL A 124 9.39 1.03 11.67
CA VAL A 124 10.30 1.85 10.90
C VAL A 124 10.21 3.30 11.40
N GLU A 125 11.31 3.79 12.00
CA GLU A 125 11.46 5.20 12.40
C GLU A 125 11.71 6.11 11.19
N GLU A 126 11.51 7.43 11.36
CA GLU A 126 11.66 8.44 10.30
C GLU A 126 13.09 8.52 9.74
N ASP A 127 14.10 8.19 10.56
CA ASP A 127 15.53 8.28 10.22
C ASP A 127 16.08 7.06 9.48
N LEU A 128 15.22 6.24 8.87
CA LEU A 128 15.66 5.19 7.96
C LEU A 128 16.28 5.83 6.72
N LYS A 129 17.60 6.09 6.81
CA LYS A 129 18.46 6.47 5.70
C LYS A 129 18.08 5.62 4.51
N ALA A 130 17.84 6.27 3.38
CA ALA A 130 17.45 5.72 2.10
C ALA A 130 18.36 4.55 1.65
N ILE A 131 18.17 3.36 2.24
CA ILE A 131 18.79 2.13 1.81
C ILE A 131 17.84 1.57 0.75
N ILE A 132 18.05 2.07 -0.47
CA ILE A 132 17.79 1.45 -1.78
C ILE A 132 16.70 0.36 -1.71
N LEU A 133 15.44 0.79 -1.76
CA LEU A 133 14.26 -0.07 -1.60
C LEU A 133 13.84 -0.70 -2.93
N ASN A 134 14.06 -2.01 -3.06
CA ASN A 134 13.39 -2.91 -4.00
C ASN A 134 13.43 -4.31 -3.36
N PRO A 135 12.33 -5.09 -3.22
CA PRO A 135 10.91 -4.82 -2.98
C PRO A 135 10.57 -5.04 -1.48
N PHE A 136 10.28 -3.98 -0.73
CA PHE A 136 9.95 -4.06 0.69
C PHE A 136 8.55 -3.53 0.99
N PHE A 137 7.84 -4.18 1.90
CA PHE A 137 6.72 -3.54 2.57
C PHE A 137 7.23 -3.02 3.91
N ALA A 138 7.18 -1.70 4.12
CA ALA A 138 7.59 -1.07 5.37
C ALA A 138 6.34 -0.57 6.11
N ILE A 139 6.24 -0.84 7.41
CA ILE A 139 5.18 -0.34 8.29
C ILE A 139 5.81 0.46 9.42
N ARG A 140 5.37 1.70 9.55
CA ARG A 140 5.66 2.60 10.68
C ARG A 140 4.60 2.45 11.75
#